data_AF-A0A117IGR0-F1
#
_entry.id   AF-A0A117IGR0-F1
#
_cell.length_a   1.000
_cell.length_b   1.000
_cell.length_c   1.000
_cell.angle_alpha   90.00
_cell.angle_beta   90.00
_cell.angle_gamma   90.00
#
_symmetry.space_group_name_H-M   'P 1'
#
loop_
_entity.id
_entity.type
_entity.pdbx_description
1 polymer ?
#
loop_
_entity_poly.entity_id
_entity_poly.type
_entity_poly.pdbx_seq_one_letter_code
_entity_poly.pdbx_strand_id
1 'polypeptide(L)'
;MQTQTLKTPDDYHDLIVHLLHSGEALWVPGAKPHARNEAVMFEPDDLPVTLRPHPLNPAQTPILRGQLYGGFVARPYWGVALAHLAHARGTCERCEPVWRAATEQWADVPDEGQHEALFASIEVGNPEEPGALLVHIDDIPADWFDSGT
;
A
#
# COMPACT_ATOMS: atom_id res chain seq x y z
N MET A 1 4.32 17.42 -1.37
CA MET A 1 4.50 17.28 0.09
C MET A 1 5.43 16.10 0.33
N GLN A 2 6.38 16.20 1.27
CA GLN A 2 7.27 15.07 1.57
C GLN A 2 6.48 13.96 2.25
N THR A 3 6.39 12.79 1.61
CA THR A 3 6.13 11.53 2.28
C THR A 3 7.09 11.47 3.46
N GLN A 4 6.58 11.58 4.69
CA GLN A 4 7.43 11.42 5.86
C GLN A 4 7.89 9.96 5.83
N THR A 5 9.09 9.74 5.31
CA THR A 5 9.81 8.48 5.43
C THR A 5 9.95 8.25 6.94
N LEU A 6 9.13 7.35 7.48
CA LEU A 6 9.23 6.89 8.87
C LEU A 6 10.65 6.34 9.03
N LYS A 7 11.43 6.89 9.97
CA LYS A 7 12.90 6.73 9.99
C LYS A 7 13.38 5.67 10.98
N THR A 8 12.52 5.18 11.86
CA THR A 8 12.96 4.31 12.97
C THR A 8 12.05 3.09 13.18
N PRO A 9 12.59 1.97 13.70
CA PRO A 9 11.81 0.79 14.09
C PRO A 9 10.65 1.09 15.06
N ASP A 10 10.83 2.08 15.93
CA ASP A 10 9.82 2.49 16.91
C ASP A 10 8.64 3.22 16.25
N ASP A 11 8.89 3.97 15.17
CA ASP A 11 7.82 4.63 14.39
C ASP A 11 6.90 3.60 13.71
N TYR A 12 7.44 2.44 13.30
CA TYR A 12 6.63 1.36 12.75
C TYR A 12 5.88 0.61 13.85
N HIS A 13 6.45 0.48 15.05
CA HIS A 13 5.80 -0.22 16.16
C HIS A 13 4.45 0.40 16.50
N ASP A 14 4.40 1.73 16.60
CA ASP A 14 3.16 2.46 16.86
C ASP A 14 2.13 2.30 15.73
N LEU A 15 2.59 2.29 14.48
CA LEU A 15 1.73 2.08 13.31
C LEU A 15 1.16 0.65 13.26
N ILE A 16 1.98 -0.35 13.60
CA ILE A 16 1.59 -1.76 13.70
C ILE A 16 0.52 -1.93 14.78
N VAL A 17 0.79 -1.41 15.98
CA VAL A 17 -0.17 -1.48 17.10
C VAL A 17 -1.47 -0.78 16.73
N HIS A 18 -1.37 0.38 16.09
CA HIS A 18 -2.54 1.14 15.67
C HIS A 18 -3.42 0.38 14.67
N LEU A 19 -2.83 -0.11 13.58
CA LEU A 19 -3.57 -0.71 12.46
C LEU A 19 -4.05 -2.14 12.77
N LEU A 20 -3.27 -2.92 13.53
CA LEU A 20 -3.48 -4.37 13.58
C LEU A 20 -4.12 -4.85 14.89
N HIS A 21 -4.06 -4.07 15.97
CA HIS A 21 -4.70 -4.42 17.24
C HIS A 21 -6.12 -3.86 17.40
N SER A 22 -6.56 -2.98 16.51
CA SER A 22 -7.94 -2.44 16.51
C SER A 22 -8.98 -3.49 16.11
N GLY A 23 -8.60 -4.48 15.30
CA GLY A 23 -9.52 -5.44 14.68
C GLY A 23 -10.43 -4.83 13.61
N GLU A 24 -10.18 -3.57 13.22
CA GLU A 24 -10.93 -2.89 12.17
C GLU A 24 -10.47 -3.32 10.77
N ALA A 25 -11.37 -3.18 9.79
CA ALA A 25 -11.03 -3.45 8.39
C ALA A 25 -9.97 -2.46 7.90
N LEU A 26 -9.00 -2.98 7.15
CA LEU A 26 -7.95 -2.18 6.54
C LEU A 26 -8.31 -1.83 5.10
N TRP A 27 -7.81 -0.67 4.68
CA TRP A 27 -8.03 -0.09 3.37
C TRP A 27 -6.73 0.43 2.80
N VAL A 28 -6.60 0.38 1.48
CA VAL A 28 -5.55 1.09 0.73
C VAL A 28 -6.19 2.28 0.02
N PRO A 29 -6.01 3.52 0.52
CA PRO A 29 -6.56 4.71 -0.12
C PRO A 29 -5.98 4.92 -1.52
N GLY A 30 -6.83 5.25 -2.50
CA GLY A 30 -6.41 5.65 -3.85
C GLY A 30 -5.82 4.54 -4.74
N ALA A 31 -5.97 3.28 -4.36
CA ALA A 31 -5.28 2.14 -4.97
C ALA A 31 -5.92 1.55 -6.23
N LYS A 32 -7.09 2.00 -6.68
CA LYS A 32 -7.79 1.29 -7.76
C LYS A 32 -7.08 1.40 -9.12
N PRO A 33 -6.76 0.29 -9.80
CA PRO A 33 -6.30 0.33 -11.19
C PRO A 33 -7.47 0.75 -12.09
N HIS A 34 -7.27 1.81 -12.87
CA HIS A 34 -8.24 2.36 -13.84
C HIS A 34 -9.47 3.10 -13.27
N ALA A 35 -9.45 3.52 -11.99
CA ALA A 35 -10.44 4.47 -11.48
C ALA A 35 -9.81 5.45 -10.48
N ARG A 36 -10.09 6.73 -10.68
CA ARG A 36 -9.55 7.83 -9.88
C ARG A 36 -10.01 7.75 -8.43
N ASN A 37 -9.06 7.85 -7.49
CA ASN A 37 -9.27 8.06 -6.06
C ASN A 37 -10.27 7.11 -5.37
N GLU A 38 -10.34 5.85 -5.79
CA GLU A 38 -11.08 4.82 -5.08
C GLU A 38 -10.16 4.03 -4.15
N ALA A 39 -10.64 3.71 -2.96
CA ALA A 39 -9.95 2.84 -2.03
C ALA A 39 -10.41 1.39 -2.17
N VAL A 40 -9.53 0.49 -1.79
CA VAL A 40 -9.79 -0.95 -1.79
C VAL A 40 -9.61 -1.52 -0.40
N MET A 41 -10.40 -2.54 -0.09
CA MET A 41 -10.30 -3.22 1.19
C MET A 41 -9.13 -4.20 1.14
N PHE A 42 -8.39 -4.28 2.24
CA PHE A 42 -7.29 -5.19 2.43
C PHE A 42 -7.56 -6.09 3.64
N GLU A 43 -7.46 -7.40 3.44
CA GLU A 43 -7.62 -8.39 4.51
C GLU A 43 -6.30 -9.14 4.71
N PRO A 44 -5.66 -9.06 5.89
CA PRO A 44 -4.44 -9.81 6.17
C PRO A 44 -4.63 -11.33 6.11
N ASP A 45 -3.65 -12.08 5.59
CA ASP A 45 -3.74 -13.54 5.42
C ASP A 45 -3.66 -14.30 6.77
N ASP A 46 -2.85 -13.81 7.72
CA ASP A 46 -2.56 -14.47 8.99
C ASP A 46 -2.77 -13.54 10.20
N LEU A 47 -3.37 -14.09 11.27
CA LEU A 47 -3.43 -13.46 12.59
C LEU A 47 -2.85 -14.43 13.65
N PRO A 48 -1.81 -14.05 14.42
CA PRO A 48 -1.11 -12.76 14.38
C PRO A 48 -0.36 -12.56 13.06
N VAL A 49 -0.40 -11.33 12.56
CA VAL A 49 0.21 -10.92 11.29
C VAL A 49 1.73 -11.08 11.28
N THR A 50 2.26 -11.65 10.19
CA THR A 50 3.71 -11.68 9.94
C THR A 50 4.13 -10.50 9.07
N LEU A 51 4.86 -9.55 9.66
CA LEU A 51 5.46 -8.44 8.91
C LEU A 51 6.72 -8.89 8.19
N ARG A 52 6.90 -8.39 6.96
CA ARG A 52 8.07 -8.70 6.14
C ARG A 52 8.77 -7.40 5.72
N PRO A 53 10.11 -7.38 5.62
CA PRO A 53 10.80 -6.24 5.03
C PRO A 53 10.26 -5.93 3.63
N HIS A 54 10.18 -4.65 3.28
CA HIS A 54 9.75 -4.25 1.94
C HIS A 54 10.78 -4.75 0.91
N PRO A 55 10.40 -5.61 -0.05
CA PRO A 55 11.37 -6.34 -0.87
C PRO A 55 12.11 -5.46 -1.87
N LEU A 56 11.60 -4.27 -2.16
CA LEU A 56 12.17 -3.33 -3.14
C LEU A 56 12.90 -2.15 -2.52
N ASN A 57 12.58 -1.83 -1.27
CA ASN A 57 13.02 -0.59 -0.64
C ASN A 57 13.09 -0.79 0.88
N PRO A 58 14.23 -1.27 1.40
CA PRO A 58 14.38 -1.58 2.83
C PRO A 58 14.18 -0.39 3.77
N ALA A 59 14.19 0.85 3.25
CA ALA A 59 13.93 2.06 4.02
C ALA A 59 12.43 2.35 4.20
N GLN A 60 11.55 1.62 3.49
CA GLN A 60 10.10 1.73 3.63
C GLN A 60 9.59 0.93 4.83
N THR A 61 8.36 1.23 5.24
CA THR A 61 7.66 0.42 6.24
C THR A 61 7.60 -1.04 5.79
N PRO A 62 7.65 -2.00 6.74
CA PRO A 62 7.37 -3.40 6.44
C PRO A 62 6.06 -3.58 5.68
N ILE A 63 5.97 -4.68 4.94
CA ILE A 63 4.77 -5.09 4.22
C ILE A 63 3.97 -6.10 5.02
N LEU A 64 2.67 -6.06 4.81
CA LEU A 64 1.71 -7.05 5.28
C LEU A 64 1.22 -7.88 4.09
N ARG A 65 1.12 -9.20 4.26
CA ARG A 65 0.52 -10.10 3.27
C ARG A 65 -0.99 -10.23 3.52
N GLY A 66 -1.76 -10.27 2.44
CA GLY A 66 -3.20 -10.34 2.50
C GLY A 66 -3.87 -10.39 1.14
N GLN A 67 -5.18 -10.16 1.12
CA GLN A 67 -6.01 -10.10 -0.07
C GLN A 67 -6.50 -8.68 -0.31
N LEU A 68 -6.55 -8.27 -1.58
CA LEU A 68 -7.16 -7.02 -2.01
C LEU A 68 -8.52 -7.29 -2.66
N TYR A 69 -9.54 -6.54 -2.22
CA TYR A 69 -10.90 -6.63 -2.73
C TYR A 69 -11.32 -5.33 -3.40
N GLY A 70 -12.01 -5.42 -4.54
CA GLY A 70 -12.48 -4.25 -5.29
C GLY A 70 -12.03 -4.18 -6.75
N GLY A 71 -11.89 -5.34 -7.42
CA GLY A 71 -11.58 -5.42 -8.86
C GLY A 71 -10.10 -5.60 -9.20
N PHE A 72 -9.26 -5.90 -8.21
CA PHE A 72 -7.87 -6.30 -8.43
C PHE A 72 -7.77 -7.68 -9.10
N VAL A 73 -6.70 -7.89 -9.85
CA VAL A 73 -6.36 -9.21 -10.41
C VAL A 73 -6.21 -10.20 -9.26
N ALA A 74 -6.87 -11.36 -9.38
CA ALA A 74 -6.75 -12.42 -8.40
C ALA A 74 -5.29 -12.90 -8.32
N ARG A 75 -4.74 -12.90 -7.11
CA ARG A 75 -3.38 -13.38 -6.80
C ARG A 75 -3.45 -14.25 -5.54
N PRO A 76 -2.56 -15.24 -5.38
CA PRO A 76 -2.42 -15.98 -4.13
C PRO A 76 -2.25 -15.08 -2.91
N TYR A 77 -1.50 -13.98 -3.04
CA TYR A 77 -1.43 -12.92 -2.03
C TYR A 77 -1.02 -11.59 -2.64
N TRP A 78 -1.35 -10.54 -1.92
CA TRP A 78 -0.88 -9.17 -2.10
C TRP A 78 -0.01 -8.75 -0.92
N GLY A 79 1.11 -8.08 -1.20
CA GLY A 79 1.88 -7.35 -0.22
C GLY A 79 1.52 -5.87 -0.25
N VAL A 80 1.28 -5.26 0.90
CA VAL A 80 1.03 -3.81 1.03
C VAL A 80 1.89 -3.26 2.16
N ALA A 81 2.59 -2.14 1.92
CA ALA A 81 3.37 -1.47 2.95
C ALA A 81 2.44 -0.83 4.02
N LEU A 82 2.82 -0.89 5.29
CA LEU A 82 2.00 -0.34 6.39
C LEU A 82 1.67 1.14 6.21
N ALA A 83 2.57 1.94 5.62
CA ALA A 83 2.35 3.36 5.36
C ALA A 83 1.13 3.63 4.45
N HIS A 84 0.71 2.65 3.65
CA HIS A 84 -0.40 2.75 2.70
C HIS A 84 -1.70 2.13 3.23
N LEU A 85 -1.69 1.61 4.45
CA LEU A 85 -2.86 1.04 5.09
C LEU A 85 -3.52 2.06 6.03
N ALA A 86 -4.84 2.04 6.05
CA ALA A 86 -5.66 2.88 6.91
C ALA A 86 -6.91 2.12 7.37
N HIS A 87 -7.45 2.49 8.53
CA HIS A 87 -8.83 2.16 8.85
C HIS A 87 -9.81 2.87 7.91
N ALA A 88 -11.06 2.42 7.94
CA ALA A 88 -12.12 2.98 7.12
C ALA A 88 -12.20 4.52 7.24
N ARG A 89 -12.48 5.18 6.11
CA ARG A 89 -12.53 6.64 6.07
C ARG A 89 -13.54 7.20 7.08
N GLY A 90 -13.12 8.18 7.86
CA GLY A 90 -13.97 8.83 8.87
C GLY A 90 -14.18 8.02 10.16
N THR A 91 -13.60 6.82 10.30
CA THR A 91 -13.68 6.06 11.57
C THR A 91 -12.49 6.31 12.49
N CYS A 92 -11.39 6.83 11.95
CA CYS A 92 -10.14 6.98 12.68
C CYS A 92 -9.39 8.27 12.35
N GLU A 93 -9.29 9.18 13.33
CA GLU A 93 -8.58 10.46 13.18
C GLU A 93 -7.09 10.29 12.85
N ARG A 94 -6.46 9.22 13.35
CA ARG A 94 -5.06 8.89 13.07
C ARG A 94 -4.83 8.47 11.61
N CYS A 95 -5.85 7.93 10.96
CA CYS A 95 -5.79 7.49 9.56
C CYS A 95 -6.17 8.60 8.56
N GLU A 96 -6.82 9.68 9.01
CA GLU A 96 -7.23 10.79 8.13
C GLU A 96 -6.07 11.42 7.33
N PRO A 97 -4.85 11.58 7.89
CA PRO A 97 -3.71 12.05 7.10
C PRO A 97 -3.38 11.18 5.88
N VAL A 98 -3.53 9.85 5.97
CA VAL A 98 -3.29 8.91 4.86
C VAL A 98 -4.35 9.10 3.77
N TRP A 99 -5.63 9.19 4.17
CA TRP A 99 -6.75 9.47 3.26
C TRP A 99 -6.63 10.80 2.54
N ARG A 100 -6.21 11.85 3.25
CA ARG A 100 -5.97 13.17 2.69
C ARG A 100 -4.79 13.14 1.72
N ALA A 101 -3.66 12.54 2.08
CA ALA A 101 -2.49 12.46 1.21
C ALA A 101 -2.82 11.77 -0.13
N ALA A 102 -3.55 10.65 -0.09
CA ALA A 102 -4.01 9.98 -1.31
C ALA A 102 -4.94 10.88 -2.15
N THR A 103 -5.85 11.63 -1.52
CA THR A 103 -6.73 12.57 -2.23
C THR A 103 -5.94 13.72 -2.88
N GLU A 104 -4.96 14.27 -2.17
CA GLU A 104 -4.10 15.35 -2.66
C GLU A 104 -3.24 14.91 -3.84
N GLN A 105 -2.68 13.69 -3.80
CA GLN A 105 -1.90 13.15 -4.92
C GLN A 105 -2.73 13.01 -6.19
N TRP A 106 -4.02 12.68 -6.09
CA TRP A 106 -4.93 12.67 -7.23
C TRP A 106 -5.38 14.08 -7.70
N ALA A 107 -5.15 15.14 -6.91
CA ALA A 107 -5.55 16.49 -7.28
C ALA A 107 -4.71 17.04 -8.44
N ASP A 108 -3.43 16.65 -8.49
CA ASP A 108 -2.45 17.10 -9.50
C ASP A 108 -2.42 16.21 -10.76
N VAL A 109 -3.28 15.18 -10.80
CA VAL A 109 -3.33 14.13 -11.81
C VAL A 109 -4.49 14.42 -12.80
N PRO A 110 -4.20 14.74 -14.09
CA PRO A 110 -5.20 15.17 -15.08
C PRO A 110 -6.34 14.19 -15.35
N ASP A 111 -7.59 14.66 -15.36
CA ASP A 111 -8.77 13.79 -15.52
C ASP A 111 -8.93 13.12 -16.91
N GLU A 112 -8.00 13.36 -17.84
CA GLU A 112 -8.12 13.00 -19.27
C GLU A 112 -7.35 11.71 -19.64
N GLY A 113 -6.66 11.06 -18.70
CA GLY A 113 -5.86 9.86 -18.96
C GLY A 113 -6.46 8.56 -18.41
N GLN A 114 -6.70 7.56 -19.26
CA GLN A 114 -7.08 6.19 -18.84
C GLN A 114 -5.92 5.38 -18.21
N HIS A 115 -4.76 6.01 -17.98
CA HIS A 115 -3.50 5.35 -17.61
C HIS A 115 -2.83 5.90 -16.36
N GLU A 116 -3.50 6.76 -15.60
CA GLU A 116 -2.93 7.33 -14.38
C GLU A 116 -3.23 6.41 -13.19
N ALA A 117 -2.20 6.11 -12.41
CA ALA A 117 -2.28 5.25 -11.24
C ALA A 117 -1.28 5.73 -10.18
N LEU A 118 -1.71 5.82 -8.92
CA LEU A 118 -0.81 6.08 -7.80
C LEU A 118 -0.04 4.83 -7.37
N PHE A 119 -0.49 3.65 -7.76
CA PHE A 119 0.11 2.39 -7.37
C PHE A 119 0.42 1.52 -8.58
N ALA A 120 1.58 0.87 -8.54
CA ALA A 120 1.99 -0.20 -9.45
C ALA A 120 1.81 -1.56 -8.77
N SER A 121 1.50 -2.58 -9.59
CA SER A 121 1.54 -3.99 -9.17
C SER A 121 2.84 -4.60 -9.67
N ILE A 122 3.71 -5.00 -8.75
CA ILE A 122 5.00 -5.65 -9.06
C ILE A 122 4.92 -7.12 -8.67
N GLU A 123 5.22 -8.01 -9.60
CA GLU A 123 5.23 -9.45 -9.31
C GLU A 123 6.34 -9.79 -8.33
N VAL A 124 6.01 -10.55 -7.28
CA VAL A 124 6.93 -10.98 -6.23
C VAL A 124 6.65 -12.43 -5.86
N GLY A 125 7.50 -13.02 -5.02
CA GLY A 125 7.38 -14.42 -4.62
C GLY A 125 8.15 -15.36 -5.55
N ASN A 126 7.91 -16.65 -5.38
CA ASN A 126 8.53 -17.69 -6.18
C ASN A 126 7.51 -18.28 -7.18
N PRO A 127 7.93 -19.05 -8.19
CA PRO A 127 7.01 -19.60 -9.19
C PRO A 127 5.92 -20.53 -8.63
N GLU A 128 6.13 -21.13 -7.45
CA GLU A 128 5.18 -22.05 -6.80
C GLU A 128 4.13 -21.31 -5.96
N GLU A 129 4.45 -20.11 -5.50
CA GLU A 129 3.58 -19.19 -4.76
C GLU A 129 3.77 -17.76 -5.30
N PRO A 130 3.29 -17.47 -6.52
CA PRO A 130 3.43 -16.14 -7.11
C PRO A 130 2.55 -15.15 -6.36
N GLY A 131 3.09 -14.00 -5.99
CA GLY A 131 2.38 -12.90 -5.36
C GLY A 131 2.54 -11.60 -6.14
N ALA A 132 1.91 -10.56 -5.63
CA ALA A 132 2.12 -9.21 -6.13
C ALA A 132 2.33 -8.24 -4.97
N LEU A 133 3.18 -7.25 -5.17
CA LEU A 133 3.37 -6.13 -4.26
C LEU A 133 2.66 -4.93 -4.85
N LEU A 134 1.78 -4.32 -4.05
CA LEU A 134 1.17 -3.04 -4.38
C LEU A 134 2.10 -1.93 -3.87
N VAL A 135 2.71 -1.19 -4.81
CA VAL A 135 3.75 -0.19 -4.52
C VAL A 135 3.27 1.17 -4.97
N HIS A 136 3.31 2.16 -4.10
CA HIS A 136 3.06 3.53 -4.51
C HIS A 136 4.16 3.97 -5.49
N ILE A 137 3.81 4.62 -6.61
CA ILE A 137 4.76 4.92 -7.69
C ILE A 137 5.99 5.72 -7.22
N ASP A 138 5.80 6.63 -6.25
CA ASP A 138 6.89 7.43 -5.65
C ASP A 138 7.85 6.60 -4.78
N ASP A 139 7.45 5.40 -4.36
CA ASP A 139 8.27 4.51 -3.52
C ASP A 139 9.13 3.56 -4.35
N ILE A 140 8.92 3.51 -5.67
CA ILE A 140 9.73 2.72 -6.61
C ILE A 140 11.11 3.40 -6.74
N PRO A 141 12.21 2.72 -6.37
CA PRO A 141 13.55 3.26 -6.54
C PRO A 141 13.81 3.68 -7.99
N ALA A 142 14.44 4.85 -8.19
CA ALA A 142 14.67 5.39 -9.53
C ALA A 142 15.53 4.47 -10.42
N ASP A 143 16.47 3.72 -9.83
CA ASP A 143 17.34 2.75 -10.47
C ASP A 143 16.63 1.44 -10.88
N TRP A 144 15.38 1.23 -10.44
CA TRP A 144 14.56 0.11 -10.87
C TRP A 144 14.20 0.20 -12.35
N PHE A 145 13.87 1.40 -12.84
CA PHE A 145 13.49 1.62 -14.24
C PHE A 145 14.69 1.51 -15.20
N ASP A 146 15.91 1.75 -14.69
CA ASP A 146 17.15 1.61 -15.46
C ASP A 146 17.64 0.16 -15.55
N SER A 147 17.07 -0.75 -14.76
CA SER A 147 17.45 -2.17 -14.72
C SER A 147 16.86 -3.03 -15.85
N GLY A 148 16.08 -2.42 -16.76
CA GLY A 148 15.60 -2.97 -18.04
C GLY A 148 15.59 -4.50 -18.15
N THR A 149 14.50 -5.12 -17.71
CA THR A 149 14.11 -6.48 -18.15
C THR A 149 12.94 -6.40 -19.10
#